data_AF-A0A2N0ZFD6-F1
#
_entry.id   AF-A0A2N0ZFD6-F1
#
_cell.length_a   1.000
_cell.length_b   1.000
_cell.length_c   1.000
_cell.angle_alpha   90.00
_cell.angle_beta   90.00
_cell.angle_gamma   90.00
#
_symmetry.space_group_name_H-M   'P 1'
#
loop_
_entity.id
_entity.type
_entity.pdbx_description
1 polymer ?
#
loop_
_entity_poly.entity_id
_entity_poly.type
_entity_poly.pdbx_seq_one_letter_code
_entity_poly.pdbx_strand_id
1 'polypeptide(L)'
;MEGFEQLAKQYERMIYKIMRTLHIYQQEEEFFQIGLIALWEAWCKFDGDRGKPFISYAYAYVRGTLLNELTRMSKYEQRNVCLKEEFWKQIEEVACISYDEVGALAYWQSFLTDKQKKWMLYTCLYGFSIREISALENVSVSAVKQWREGARRRLRGKLNIIDG
;
A
#
# COMPACT_ATOMS: atom_id res chain seq x y z
N MET A 1 -21.35 -34.55 -21.54
CA MET A 1 -20.52 -33.38 -21.86
C MET A 1 -19.16 -33.64 -21.26
N GLU A 2 -18.09 -33.67 -22.05
CA GLU A 2 -16.75 -33.58 -21.48
C GLU A 2 -16.62 -32.18 -20.87
N GLY A 3 -16.77 -32.09 -19.56
CA GLY A 3 -16.70 -30.83 -18.83
C GLY A 3 -15.25 -30.37 -18.69
N PHE A 4 -15.06 -29.08 -18.45
CA PHE A 4 -13.74 -28.49 -18.15
C PHE A 4 -12.97 -29.27 -17.08
N GLU A 5 -13.66 -29.89 -16.12
CA GLU A 5 -13.04 -30.74 -15.08
C GLU A 5 -12.16 -31.87 -15.63
N GLN A 6 -12.56 -32.51 -16.73
CA GLN A 6 -11.79 -33.58 -17.35
C GLN A 6 -10.54 -33.03 -18.05
N LEU A 7 -10.70 -31.89 -18.72
CA LEU A 7 -9.59 -31.15 -19.32
C LEU A 7 -8.60 -30.68 -18.24
N ALA A 8 -9.10 -30.12 -17.14
CA ALA A 8 -8.28 -29.67 -16.01
C ALA A 8 -7.42 -30.82 -15.47
N LYS A 9 -8.01 -32.01 -15.24
CA LYS A 9 -7.27 -33.21 -14.81
C LYS A 9 -6.19 -33.64 -15.82
N GLN A 10 -6.46 -33.54 -17.12
CA GLN A 10 -5.50 -33.90 -18.16
C GLN A 10 -4.29 -32.96 -18.19
N TYR A 11 -4.51 -31.66 -17.94
CA TYR A 11 -3.51 -30.62 -18.08
C TYR A 11 -2.89 -30.15 -16.75
N GLU A 12 -3.32 -30.69 -15.62
CA GLU A 12 -2.77 -30.41 -14.28
C GLU A 12 -1.24 -30.53 -14.24
N ARG A 13 -0.69 -31.63 -14.77
CA ARG A 13 0.76 -31.85 -14.86
C ARG A 13 1.48 -30.79 -15.69
N MET A 14 0.82 -30.23 -16.71
CA MET A 14 1.37 -29.16 -17.52
C MET A 14 1.51 -27.88 -16.69
N ILE A 15 0.50 -27.53 -15.89
CA ILE A 15 0.50 -26.35 -15.03
C ILE A 15 1.65 -26.46 -14.01
N TYR A 16 1.75 -27.58 -13.28
CA TYR A 16 2.86 -27.81 -12.35
C TYR A 16 4.23 -27.77 -13.03
N LYS A 17 4.36 -28.31 -14.24
CA LYS A 17 5.61 -28.22 -15.01
C LYS A 17 5.96 -26.77 -15.35
N ILE A 18 4.98 -25.95 -15.76
CA ILE A 18 5.20 -24.53 -16.03
C ILE A 18 5.63 -23.81 -14.75
N MET A 19 4.92 -24.01 -13.63
CA MET A 19 5.26 -23.40 -12.34
C MET A 19 6.70 -23.71 -11.91
N ARG A 20 7.11 -24.98 -11.98
CA ARG A 20 8.50 -25.38 -11.71
C ARG A 20 9.51 -24.71 -12.65
N THR A 21 9.16 -24.55 -13.92
CA THR A 21 10.03 -23.88 -14.90
C THR A 21 10.15 -22.37 -14.65
N LEU A 22 9.13 -21.78 -14.02
CA LEU A 22 9.12 -20.38 -13.61
C LEU A 22 9.65 -20.16 -12.18
N HIS A 23 10.15 -21.21 -11.53
CA HIS A 23 10.65 -21.18 -10.15
C HIS A 23 9.63 -20.66 -9.12
N ILE A 24 8.36 -20.99 -9.32
CA ILE A 24 7.28 -20.66 -8.39
C ILE A 24 7.28 -21.71 -7.27
N TYR A 25 7.79 -21.32 -6.10
CA TYR A 25 7.86 -22.16 -4.89
C TYR A 25 7.08 -21.58 -3.70
N GLN A 26 6.65 -20.32 -3.81
CA GLN A 26 5.80 -19.67 -2.82
C GLN A 26 4.38 -19.58 -3.37
N GLN A 27 3.38 -19.71 -2.49
CA GLN A 27 1.96 -19.60 -2.87
C GLN A 27 1.59 -20.58 -4.01
N GLU A 28 2.15 -21.79 -3.99
CA GLU A 28 1.98 -22.76 -5.08
C GLU A 28 0.51 -23.06 -5.37
N GLU A 29 -0.33 -23.18 -4.34
CA GLU A 29 -1.77 -23.41 -4.50
C GLU A 29 -2.45 -22.27 -5.25
N GLU A 30 -2.12 -21.01 -4.95
CA GLU A 30 -2.70 -19.83 -5.61
C GLU A 30 -2.29 -19.77 -7.09
N PHE A 31 -0.99 -19.95 -7.37
CA PHE A 31 -0.50 -20.00 -8.75
C PHE A 31 -1.09 -21.17 -9.53
N PHE A 32 -1.34 -22.31 -8.88
CA PHE A 32 -2.01 -23.42 -9.52
C PHE A 32 -3.46 -23.06 -9.91
N GLN A 33 -4.20 -22.38 -9.03
CA GLN A 33 -5.54 -21.89 -9.35
C GLN A 33 -5.53 -20.88 -10.50
N ILE A 34 -4.58 -19.93 -10.50
CA ILE A 34 -4.39 -18.99 -11.62
C ILE A 34 -4.10 -19.76 -12.92
N GLY A 35 -3.30 -20.83 -12.84
CA GLY A 35 -3.03 -21.71 -13.98
C GLY A 35 -4.29 -22.41 -14.50
N LEU A 36 -5.18 -22.87 -13.61
CA LEU A 36 -6.46 -23.47 -13.98
C LEU A 36 -7.40 -22.45 -14.64
N ILE A 37 -7.48 -21.25 -14.09
CA ILE A 37 -8.27 -20.15 -14.69
C ILE A 37 -7.73 -19.82 -16.08
N ALA A 38 -6.41 -19.70 -16.23
CA ALA A 38 -5.78 -19.44 -17.52
C ALA A 38 -6.04 -20.58 -18.53
N LEU A 39 -6.05 -21.83 -18.08
CA LEU A 39 -6.40 -22.98 -18.92
C LEU A 39 -7.87 -22.92 -19.36
N TRP A 40 -8.78 -22.55 -18.47
CA TRP A 40 -10.19 -22.36 -18.80
C TRP A 40 -10.39 -21.26 -19.83
N GLU A 41 -9.74 -20.12 -19.65
CA GLU A 41 -9.79 -19.02 -20.62
C GLU A 41 -9.22 -19.43 -21.98
N ALA A 42 -8.12 -20.18 -21.99
CA ALA A 42 -7.54 -20.72 -23.21
C ALA A 42 -8.54 -21.65 -23.91
N TRP A 43 -9.22 -22.53 -23.16
CA TRP A 43 -10.25 -23.41 -23.69
C TRP A 43 -11.41 -22.64 -24.33
N CYS A 44 -11.90 -21.58 -23.70
CA CYS A 44 -12.98 -20.76 -24.24
C CYS A 44 -12.58 -19.93 -25.48
N LYS A 45 -11.31 -19.50 -25.56
CA LYS A 45 -10.80 -18.61 -26.63
C LYS A 45 -10.14 -19.38 -27.78
N PHE A 46 -9.95 -20.68 -27.64
CA PHE A 46 -9.23 -21.46 -28.64
C PHE A 46 -10.05 -21.58 -29.92
N ASP A 47 -9.39 -21.27 -31.03
CA ASP A 47 -9.95 -21.31 -32.37
C ASP A 47 -9.18 -22.36 -33.17
N GLY A 48 -9.80 -23.53 -33.34
CA GLY A 48 -9.19 -24.71 -33.95
C GLY A 48 -8.82 -24.52 -35.43
N ASP A 49 -9.43 -23.54 -36.11
CA ASP A 49 -9.22 -23.27 -37.53
C ASP A 49 -7.88 -22.57 -37.80
N ARG A 50 -7.18 -22.12 -36.75
CA ARG A 50 -5.85 -21.46 -36.85
C ARG A 50 -4.68 -22.45 -36.92
N GLY A 51 -4.95 -23.76 -37.02
CA GLY A 51 -3.96 -24.80 -37.33
C GLY A 51 -2.95 -25.17 -36.23
N LYS A 52 -3.02 -24.55 -35.03
CA LYS A 52 -2.16 -24.94 -33.89
C LYS A 52 -2.88 -25.93 -32.98
N PRO A 53 -2.23 -27.02 -32.53
CA PRO A 53 -2.81 -27.90 -31.52
C PRO A 53 -3.15 -27.14 -30.23
N PHE A 54 -4.29 -27.48 -29.62
CA PHE A 54 -4.75 -26.84 -28.38
C PHE A 54 -3.69 -26.87 -27.28
N ILE A 55 -2.98 -27.99 -27.11
CA ILE A 55 -1.92 -28.13 -26.10
C ILE A 55 -0.83 -27.07 -26.21
N SER A 56 -0.40 -26.74 -27.43
CA SER A 56 0.64 -25.74 -27.66
C SER A 56 0.12 -24.34 -27.35
N TYR A 57 -1.14 -24.06 -27.70
CA TYR A 57 -1.80 -22.81 -27.38
C TYR A 57 -2.02 -22.63 -25.87
N ALA A 58 -2.59 -23.64 -25.22
CA ALA A 58 -2.85 -23.65 -23.78
C ALA A 58 -1.54 -23.51 -22.98
N TYR A 59 -0.47 -24.22 -23.37
CA TYR A 59 0.83 -24.08 -22.72
C TYR A 59 1.34 -22.64 -22.77
N ALA A 60 1.30 -22.00 -23.94
CA ALA A 60 1.76 -20.62 -24.11
C ALA A 60 0.89 -19.64 -23.31
N TYR A 61 -0.42 -19.82 -23.32
CA TYR A 61 -1.38 -18.96 -22.61
C TYR A 61 -1.21 -19.03 -21.10
N VAL A 62 -1.16 -20.26 -20.54
CA VAL A 62 -0.97 -20.49 -19.10
C VAL A 62 0.38 -19.95 -18.65
N ARG A 63 1.46 -20.24 -19.39
CA ARG A 63 2.80 -19.73 -19.06
C ARG A 63 2.86 -18.20 -19.06
N GLY A 64 2.27 -17.56 -20.06
CA GLY A 64 2.21 -16.10 -20.13
C GLY A 64 1.44 -15.49 -18.96
N THR A 65 0.31 -16.10 -18.60
CA THR A 65 -0.52 -15.65 -17.48
C THR A 65 0.21 -15.74 -16.15
N LEU A 66 0.86 -16.88 -15.86
CA LEU A 66 1.65 -17.06 -14.63
C LEU A 66 2.84 -16.10 -14.56
N LEU A 67 3.49 -15.81 -15.69
CA LEU A 67 4.59 -14.85 -15.76
C LEU A 67 4.13 -13.40 -15.49
N ASN A 68 2.96 -13.03 -16.02
CA ASN A 68 2.36 -11.72 -15.75
C ASN A 68 2.02 -11.57 -14.26
N GLU A 69 1.51 -12.63 -13.64
CA GLU A 69 1.19 -12.60 -12.21
C GLU A 69 2.44 -12.48 -11.34
N LEU A 70 3.51 -13.22 -11.64
CA LEU A 70 4.82 -13.04 -11.00
C LEU A 70 5.32 -11.60 -11.11
N THR A 71 5.18 -10.99 -12.29
CA THR A 71 5.58 -9.60 -12.52
C THR A 71 4.74 -8.64 -11.68
N ARG A 72 3.45 -8.92 -11.52
CA ARG A 72 2.52 -8.13 -10.68
C ARG A 72 2.90 -8.23 -9.20
N MET A 73 3.14 -9.44 -8.70
CA MET A 73 3.55 -9.68 -7.31
C MET A 73 4.88 -9.02 -6.98
N SER A 74 5.90 -9.16 -7.84
CA SER A 74 7.20 -8.52 -7.64
C SER A 74 7.09 -6.99 -7.55
N LYS A 75 6.25 -6.37 -8.40
CA LYS A 75 5.97 -4.93 -8.32
C LYS A 75 5.22 -4.55 -7.05
N TYR A 76 4.34 -5.41 -6.56
CA TYR A 76 3.61 -5.19 -5.32
C TYR A 76 4.55 -5.24 -4.11
N GLU A 77 5.42 -6.24 -4.02
CA GLU A 77 6.40 -6.39 -2.94
C GLU A 77 7.42 -5.24 -2.93
N GLN A 78 7.86 -4.77 -4.10
CA GLN A 78 8.74 -3.60 -4.18
C GLN A 78 8.09 -2.30 -3.69
N ARG A 79 6.77 -2.16 -3.88
CA ARG A 79 6.03 -0.96 -3.46
C ARG A 79 5.55 -1.04 -2.01
N ASN A 80 5.30 -2.25 -1.52
CA ASN A 80 4.77 -2.51 -0.19
C ASN A 80 5.82 -3.26 0.62
N VAL A 81 6.58 -2.51 1.40
CA VAL A 81 7.49 -3.11 2.39
C VAL A 81 6.63 -3.69 3.51
N CYS A 82 6.57 -5.01 3.60
CA CYS A 82 6.10 -5.66 4.82
C CYS A 82 7.17 -5.40 5.90
N LEU A 83 6.90 -4.44 6.77
CA LEU A 83 7.79 -4.09 7.86
C LEU A 83 7.87 -5.29 8.79
N LYS A 84 9.07 -5.85 8.94
CA LYS A 84 9.31 -6.99 9.82
C LYS A 84 8.92 -6.63 11.25
N GLU A 85 8.61 -7.63 12.05
CA GLU A 85 8.30 -7.48 13.48
C GLU A 85 9.40 -6.69 14.24
N GLU A 86 10.65 -6.83 13.82
CA GLU A 86 11.81 -6.08 14.32
C GLU A 86 11.65 -4.55 14.17
N PHE A 87 11.01 -4.09 13.09
CA PHE A 87 10.72 -2.67 12.87
C PHE A 87 9.67 -2.16 13.87
N TRP A 88 8.64 -2.96 14.16
CA TRP A 88 7.62 -2.61 15.15
C TRP A 88 8.21 -2.52 16.56
N LYS A 89 9.13 -3.43 16.91
CA LYS A 89 9.87 -3.39 18.18
C LYS A 89 10.70 -2.10 18.33
N GLN A 90 11.34 -1.63 17.27
CA GLN A 90 12.05 -0.33 17.29
C GLN A 90 11.11 0.86 17.51
N ILE A 91 9.90 0.85 16.94
CA ILE A 91 8.91 1.90 17.19
C ILE A 91 8.45 1.87 18.65
N GLU A 92 8.19 0.69 19.21
CA GLU A 92 7.80 0.52 20.61
C GLU A 92 8.90 1.02 21.57
N GLU A 93 10.18 0.75 21.27
CA GLU A 93 11.31 1.26 22.05
C GLU A 93 11.42 2.80 22.01
N VAL A 94 11.17 3.42 20.85
CA VAL A 94 11.13 4.90 20.73
C VAL A 94 9.93 5.49 21.44
N ALA A 95 8.77 4.83 21.41
CA ALA A 95 7.58 5.23 22.14
C ALA A 95 7.73 5.08 23.67
N CYS A 96 8.64 4.22 24.14
CA CYS A 96 8.97 4.05 25.56
C CYS A 96 9.85 5.17 26.14
N ILE A 97 10.39 6.08 25.32
CA ILE A 97 10.99 7.31 25.83
C ILE A 97 9.85 8.11 26.43
N SER A 98 9.88 8.37 27.74
CA SER A 98 8.86 9.17 28.42
C SER A 98 8.93 10.62 27.92
N TYR A 99 8.32 10.87 26.77
CA TYR A 99 8.14 12.20 26.25
C TYR A 99 7.16 12.85 27.20
N ASP A 100 7.60 13.88 27.94
CA ASP A 100 6.67 14.74 28.64
C ASP A 100 5.88 15.51 27.56
N GLU A 101 4.84 14.87 27.04
CA GLU A 101 4.00 15.40 25.96
C GLU A 101 3.44 16.77 26.36
N VAL A 102 3.17 16.96 27.66
CA VAL A 102 2.69 18.20 28.24
C VAL A 102 3.79 19.26 28.24
N GLY A 103 4.99 18.91 28.69
CA GLY A 103 6.16 19.81 28.70
C GLY A 103 6.64 20.20 27.30
N ALA A 104 6.69 19.24 26.38
CA ALA A 104 7.04 19.49 24.98
C ALA A 104 6.01 20.41 24.30
N LEU A 105 4.72 20.13 24.49
CA LEU A 105 3.67 20.96 23.92
C LEU A 105 3.69 22.38 24.51
N ALA A 106 3.90 22.52 25.82
CA ALA A 106 4.04 23.82 26.49
C ALA A 106 5.25 24.61 25.96
N TYR A 107 6.38 23.93 25.75
CA TYR A 107 7.58 24.52 25.16
C TYR A 107 7.31 25.07 23.76
N TRP A 108 6.71 24.27 22.86
CA TRP A 108 6.43 24.71 21.50
C TRP A 108 5.38 25.82 21.42
N GLN A 109 4.36 25.78 22.29
CA GLN A 109 3.36 26.84 22.39
C GLN A 109 3.94 28.17 22.84
N SER A 110 5.03 28.18 23.62
CA SER A 110 5.67 29.42 24.10
C SER A 110 6.12 30.35 22.96
N PHE A 111 6.41 29.81 21.77
CA PHE A 111 6.84 30.58 20.61
C PHE A 111 5.69 31.14 19.75
N LEU A 112 4.45 30.75 20.05
CA LEU A 112 3.28 31.04 19.25
C LEU A 112 2.43 32.18 19.86
N THR A 113 1.77 32.94 19.01
CA THR A 113 0.68 33.84 19.43
C THR A 113 -0.57 33.04 19.78
N ASP A 114 -1.51 33.61 20.53
CA ASP A 114 -2.69 32.86 20.98
C ASP A 114 -3.53 32.30 19.83
N LYS A 115 -3.65 33.04 18.73
CA LYS A 115 -4.33 32.58 17.50
C LYS A 115 -3.59 31.40 16.84
N GLN A 116 -2.26 31.39 16.90
CA GLN A 116 -1.43 30.30 16.38
C GLN A 116 -1.46 29.08 17.30
N LYS A 117 -1.48 29.27 18.63
CA LYS A 117 -1.68 28.22 19.63
C LYS A 117 -3.02 27.53 19.43
N LYS A 118 -4.10 28.32 19.27
CA LYS A 118 -5.44 27.81 18.95
C LYS A 118 -5.41 26.95 17.69
N TRP A 119 -4.82 27.43 16.60
CA TRP A 119 -4.68 26.64 15.38
C TRP A 119 -3.91 25.32 15.61
N MET A 120 -2.78 25.37 16.33
CA MET A 120 -1.99 24.19 16.67
C MET A 120 -2.81 23.18 17.48
N LEU A 121 -3.52 23.62 18.54
CA LEU A 121 -4.35 22.74 19.35
C LEU A 121 -5.47 22.11 18.53
N TYR A 122 -6.25 22.93 17.79
CA TYR A 122 -7.37 22.42 17.00
C TYR A 122 -6.93 21.43 15.92
N THR A 123 -5.83 21.69 15.23
CA THR A 123 -5.36 20.80 14.17
C THR A 123 -4.60 19.60 14.71
N CYS A 124 -3.67 19.76 15.65
CA CYS A 124 -2.79 18.68 16.09
C CYS A 124 -3.40 17.80 17.19
N LEU A 125 -4.22 18.36 18.09
CA LEU A 125 -4.83 17.59 19.19
C LEU A 125 -6.25 17.13 18.85
N TYR A 126 -7.05 18.01 18.23
CA TYR A 126 -8.48 17.74 17.95
C TYR A 126 -8.77 17.31 16.50
N GLY A 127 -7.77 17.34 15.61
CA GLY A 127 -7.92 16.91 14.22
C GLY A 127 -8.83 17.78 13.36
N PHE A 128 -9.16 19.00 13.80
CA PHE A 128 -10.09 19.87 13.07
C PHE A 128 -9.48 20.43 11.77
N SER A 129 -10.31 20.43 10.73
CA SER A 129 -10.02 21.08 9.47
C SER A 129 -10.06 22.60 9.61
N ILE A 130 -9.44 23.30 8.64
CA ILE A 130 -9.45 24.77 8.56
C ILE A 130 -10.88 25.34 8.52
N ARG A 131 -11.83 24.59 7.91
CA ARG A 131 -13.23 25.02 7.79
C ARG A 131 -13.95 24.90 9.13
N GLU A 132 -13.72 23.81 9.87
CA GLU A 132 -14.30 23.62 11.21
C GLU A 132 -13.75 24.65 12.20
N ILE A 133 -12.45 24.95 12.15
CA ILE A 133 -11.84 26.00 12.98
C ILE A 133 -12.44 27.37 12.64
N SER A 134 -12.62 27.66 11.35
CA SER A 134 -13.21 28.92 10.87
C SER A 134 -14.64 29.10 11.38
N ALA A 135 -15.46 28.04 11.35
CA ALA A 135 -16.81 28.03 11.88
C ALA A 135 -16.82 28.16 13.42
N LEU A 136 -15.96 27.42 14.12
CA LEU A 136 -15.87 27.40 15.57
C LEU A 136 -15.45 28.75 16.16
N GLU A 137 -14.43 29.38 15.57
CA GLU A 137 -13.89 30.66 16.03
C GLU A 137 -14.61 31.86 15.42
N ASN A 138 -15.60 31.64 14.56
CA ASN A 138 -16.34 32.67 13.82
C ASN A 138 -15.40 33.65 13.08
N VAL A 139 -14.41 33.11 12.37
CA VAL A 139 -13.43 33.87 11.58
C VAL A 139 -13.42 33.39 10.14
N SER A 140 -12.84 34.17 9.23
CA SER A 140 -12.69 33.73 7.84
C SER A 140 -11.69 32.57 7.70
N VAL A 141 -11.92 31.69 6.72
CA VAL A 141 -10.98 30.62 6.34
C VAL A 141 -9.57 31.17 6.06
N SER A 142 -9.50 32.37 5.47
CA SER A 142 -8.23 33.06 5.21
C SER A 142 -7.49 33.44 6.50
N ALA A 143 -8.20 33.84 7.56
CA ALA A 143 -7.60 34.11 8.86
C ALA A 143 -7.00 32.83 9.48
N VAL A 144 -7.71 31.71 9.44
CA VAL A 144 -7.19 30.42 9.94
C VAL A 144 -5.96 29.96 9.14
N LYS A 145 -5.96 30.15 7.81
CA LYS A 145 -4.77 29.90 6.98
C LYS A 145 -3.57 30.76 7.38
N GLN A 146 -3.79 32.03 7.75
CA GLN A 146 -2.73 32.90 8.26
C GLN A 146 -2.21 32.43 9.63
N TRP A 147 -3.09 31.95 10.52
CA TRP A 147 -2.68 31.37 11.81
C TRP A 147 -1.77 30.15 11.58
N ARG A 148 -2.18 29.24 10.69
CA ARG A 148 -1.36 28.08 10.27
C ARG A 148 0.01 28.49 9.76
N GLU A 149 0.05 29.39 8.79
CA GLU A 149 1.29 29.78 8.13
C GLU A 149 2.25 30.46 9.12
N GLY A 150 1.73 31.35 9.96
CA GLY A 150 2.51 32.00 11.01
C GLY A 150 3.03 31.01 12.06
N ALA A 151 2.22 30.02 12.45
CA ALA A 151 2.63 28.98 13.38
C ALA A 151 3.77 28.13 12.79
N ARG A 152 3.59 27.59 11.57
CA ARG A 152 4.61 26.75 10.91
C ARG A 152 5.92 27.47 10.71
N ARG A 153 5.89 28.76 10.35
CA ARG A 153 7.10 29.59 10.20
C ARG A 153 7.89 29.68 11.50
N ARG A 154 7.21 29.95 12.62
CA ARG A 154 7.84 30.10 13.94
C ARG A 154 8.42 28.78 14.46
N LEU A 155 7.68 27.68 14.30
CA LEU A 155 8.13 26.35 14.74
C LEU A 155 9.32 25.86 13.92
N ARG A 156 9.28 26.02 12.59
CA ARG A 156 10.41 25.64 11.72
C ARG A 156 11.67 26.45 12.03
N GLY A 157 11.52 27.73 12.33
CA GLY A 157 12.64 28.57 12.75
C GLY A 157 13.32 28.07 14.02
N LYS A 158 12.58 27.39 14.91
CA LYS A 158 13.13 26.81 16.15
C LYS A 158 13.74 25.43 15.94
N LEU A 159 13.14 24.60 15.09
CA LEU A 159 13.69 23.29 14.75
C LEU A 159 15.11 23.42 14.15
N ASN A 160 15.30 24.36 13.22
CA ASN A 160 16.60 24.64 12.60
C ASN A 160 17.68 25.18 13.57
N ILE A 161 17.30 25.64 14.77
CA ILE A 161 18.25 26.12 15.80
C ILE A 161 18.70 24.98 16.72
N ILE A 162 17.91 23.90 16.82
CA ILE A 162 18.17 22.75 17.69
C ILE A 162 19.06 21.72 16.97
N ASP A 163 19.00 21.66 15.63
CA ASP A 163 19.73 20.71 14.79
C ASP A 163 21.11 21.23 14.27
N GLY A 164 21.60 22.38 14.77
CA GLY A 164 22.88 22.99 14.38
C GLY A 164 23.81 23.16 15.57
#